data_AF-A0A7Z7JFI1-F1
#
_entry.id   AF-A0A7Z7JFI1-F1
#
_cell.length_a   1.000
_cell.length_b   1.000
_cell.length_c   1.000
_cell.angle_alpha   90.00
_cell.angle_beta   90.00
_cell.angle_gamma   90.00
#
_symmetry.space_group_name_H-M   'P 1'
#
loop_
_entity.id
_entity.type
_entity.pdbx_description
1 polymer ?
#
loop_
_entity_poly.entity_id
_entity_poly.type
_entity_poly.pdbx_seq_one_letter_code
_entity_poly.pdbx_strand_id
1 'polypeptide(L)'
;MSASDRPLTALKAIRVARNLSPDKLCEAAGISRSYFTRLEQGGVPTPEVAASLARILNSGTCGRDKDGSPSEQKTKLLAACKELLDRMGGVYMIVSEIHLLYPERFAARQPEKDTA
;
A
#
# COMPACT_ATOMS: atom_id res chain seq x y z
N MET A 1 21.78 5.29 2.77
CA MET A 1 20.36 5.68 2.76
C MET A 1 19.74 5.20 4.05
N SER A 2 19.19 6.11 4.86
CA SER A 2 18.61 5.73 6.15
C SER A 2 17.23 5.08 5.94
N ALA A 3 16.76 4.28 6.89
CA ALA A 3 15.40 3.73 6.84
C ALA A 3 14.31 4.81 6.85
N SER A 4 14.66 6.02 7.29
CA SER A 4 13.81 7.22 7.37
C SER A 4 13.49 7.87 6.02
N ASP A 5 14.29 7.64 4.97
CA ASP A 5 14.14 8.31 3.66
C ASP A 5 13.10 7.67 2.72
N ARG A 6 12.45 6.59 3.16
CA ARG A 6 11.51 5.85 2.29
C ARG A 6 10.14 6.54 2.27
N PRO A 7 9.63 6.96 1.10
CA PRO A 7 8.38 7.71 1.01
C PRO A 7 7.20 6.89 1.54
N LEU A 8 6.24 7.59 2.15
CA LEU A 8 4.99 6.98 2.59
C LEU A 8 4.18 6.57 1.36
N THR A 9 4.10 5.26 1.09
CA THR A 9 3.33 4.73 -0.04
C THR A 9 1.83 4.71 0.28
N ALA A 10 0.99 4.83 -0.75
CA ALA A 10 -0.45 4.75 -0.55
C ALA A 10 -0.90 3.34 -0.09
N LEU A 11 -0.20 2.26 -0.45
CA LEU A 11 -0.47 0.93 0.15
C LEU A 11 -0.33 0.98 1.67
N LYS A 12 0.80 1.51 2.16
CA LYS A 12 1.07 1.63 3.60
C LYS A 12 0.06 2.56 4.27
N ALA A 13 -0.30 3.66 3.63
CA ALA A 13 -1.30 4.59 4.12
C ALA A 13 -2.69 3.93 4.25
N ILE A 14 -3.20 3.26 3.20
CA ILE A 14 -4.47 2.52 3.22
C ILE A 14 -4.44 1.47 4.33
N ARG A 15 -3.38 0.65 4.41
CA ARG A 15 -3.26 -0.41 5.41
C ARG A 15 -3.31 0.14 6.84
N VAL A 16 -2.56 1.19 7.13
CA VAL A 16 -2.53 1.83 8.46
C VAL A 16 -3.85 2.52 8.79
N ALA A 17 -4.42 3.30 7.86
CA ALA A 17 -5.65 4.05 8.08
C ALA A 17 -6.89 3.15 8.24
N ARG A 18 -6.94 2.02 7.53
CA ARG A 18 -8.01 1.00 7.62
C ARG A 18 -7.73 -0.10 8.68
N ASN A 19 -6.62 0.02 9.43
CA ASN A 19 -6.15 -0.94 10.46
C ASN A 19 -6.05 -2.41 9.96
N LEU A 20 -5.61 -2.59 8.71
CA LEU A 20 -5.58 -3.89 8.04
C LEU A 20 -4.35 -4.71 8.47
N SER A 21 -4.60 -5.98 8.78
CA SER A 21 -3.53 -6.89 9.20
C SER A 21 -2.61 -7.22 8.02
N PRO A 22 -1.29 -6.90 8.11
CA PRO A 22 -0.35 -7.19 7.04
C PRO A 22 -0.26 -8.69 6.72
N ASP A 23 -0.34 -9.54 7.74
CA ASP A 23 -0.16 -10.98 7.59
C ASP A 23 -1.36 -11.60 6.86
N LYS A 24 -2.59 -11.15 7.17
CA LYS A 24 -3.82 -11.53 6.45
C LYS A 24 -3.85 -10.98 5.02
N LEU A 25 -3.27 -9.80 4.77
CA LEU A 25 -3.08 -9.30 3.40
C LEU A 25 -2.10 -10.18 2.60
N CYS A 26 -1.02 -10.63 3.23
CA CYS A 26 -0.04 -11.53 2.61
C CYS A 26 -0.66 -12.90 2.27
N GLU A 27 -1.39 -13.48 3.22
CA GLU A 27 -2.13 -14.74 3.07
C GLU A 27 -3.17 -14.64 1.94
N ALA A 28 -4.06 -13.65 1.99
CA ALA A 28 -5.10 -13.47 0.98
C ALA A 28 -4.54 -13.18 -0.42
N ALA A 29 -3.38 -12.52 -0.53
CA ALA A 29 -2.72 -12.23 -1.80
C ALA A 29 -1.77 -13.35 -2.27
N GLY A 30 -1.52 -14.39 -1.47
CA GLY A 30 -0.60 -15.48 -1.80
C GLY A 30 0.88 -15.07 -1.85
N ILE A 31 1.28 -14.06 -1.07
CA ILE A 31 2.63 -13.48 -1.10
C ILE A 31 3.36 -13.55 0.24
N SER A 32 4.70 -13.52 0.22
CA SER A 32 5.50 -13.51 1.45
C SER A 32 5.51 -12.15 2.14
N ARG A 33 5.60 -12.19 3.48
CA ARG A 33 5.66 -10.99 4.33
C ARG A 33 6.82 -10.06 3.99
N SER A 34 7.97 -10.63 3.64
CA SER A 34 9.16 -9.90 3.18
C SER A 34 8.90 -9.19 1.84
N TYR A 35 8.16 -9.81 0.92
CA TYR A 35 7.80 -9.17 -0.34
C TYR A 35 6.82 -8.02 -0.11
N PHE A 36 5.74 -8.23 0.64
CA PHE A 36 4.79 -7.17 1.01
C PHE A 36 5.47 -5.99 1.72
N THR A 37 6.43 -6.27 2.60
CA THR A 37 7.23 -5.22 3.26
C THR A 37 8.05 -4.39 2.25
N ARG A 38 8.60 -5.01 1.20
CA ARG A 38 9.22 -4.26 0.09
C ARG A 38 8.19 -3.45 -0.69
N LEU A 39 6.98 -3.98 -0.91
CA LEU A 39 5.89 -3.23 -1.56
C LEU A 39 5.49 -2.00 -0.74
N GLU A 40 5.27 -2.10 0.58
CA GLU A 40 5.02 -0.94 1.46
C GLU A 40 6.15 0.11 1.42
N GLN A 41 7.37 -0.30 1.06
CA GLN A 41 8.58 0.52 0.91
C GLN A 41 8.79 1.05 -0.52
N GLY A 42 7.80 0.90 -1.41
CA GLY A 42 7.83 1.38 -2.79
C GLY A 42 8.39 0.36 -3.80
N GLY A 43 8.47 -0.91 -3.44
CA GLY A 43 8.77 -2.00 -4.38
C GLY A 43 7.67 -2.16 -5.43
N VAL A 44 8.04 -2.46 -6.67
CA VAL A 44 7.08 -2.67 -7.77
C VAL A 44 6.57 -4.13 -7.72
N PRO A 45 5.24 -4.37 -7.66
CA PRO A 45 4.68 -5.71 -7.74
C PRO A 45 4.60 -6.22 -9.19
N THR A 46 4.38 -7.52 -9.37
CA THR A 46 3.97 -8.07 -10.68
C THR A 46 2.51 -7.72 -10.98
N PRO A 47 2.04 -7.76 -12.24
CA PRO A 47 0.65 -7.44 -12.60
C PRO A 47 -0.40 -8.30 -11.88
N GLU A 48 -0.08 -9.56 -11.59
CA GLU A 48 -0.97 -10.51 -10.93
C GLU A 48 -1.12 -10.15 -9.45
N VAL A 49 0.00 -9.86 -8.78
CA VAL A 49 0.04 -9.40 -7.38
C VAL A 49 -0.59 -8.01 -7.25
N ALA A 50 -0.40 -7.15 -8.25
CA ALA A 50 -1.03 -5.84 -8.36
C ALA A 50 -2.56 -5.94 -8.35
N ALA A 51 -3.13 -6.73 -9.26
CA ALA A 51 -4.57 -6.96 -9.36
C ALA A 51 -5.13 -7.68 -8.12
N SER A 52 -4.37 -8.62 -7.55
CA SER A 52 -4.75 -9.33 -6.32
C SER A 52 -4.88 -8.38 -5.13
N LEU A 53 -3.85 -7.57 -4.86
CA LEU A 53 -3.86 -6.60 -3.76
C LEU A 53 -4.94 -5.53 -3.94
N ALA A 54 -5.13 -4.97 -5.14
CA ALA A 54 -6.20 -4.02 -5.42
C ALA A 54 -7.58 -4.60 -5.08
N ARG A 55 -7.86 -5.85 -5.51
CA ARG A 55 -9.11 -6.57 -5.21
C ARG A 55 -9.33 -6.76 -3.70
N ILE A 56 -8.29 -7.18 -2.97
CA ILE A 56 -8.36 -7.45 -1.51
C ILE A 56 -8.54 -6.15 -0.70
N LEU A 57 -7.94 -5.04 -1.15
CA LEU A 57 -8.12 -3.73 -0.51
C LEU A 57 -9.54 -3.17 -0.75
N ASN A 58 -10.17 -3.51 -1.88
CA ASN A 58 -11.55 -3.11 -2.19
C ASN A 58 -12.61 -4.00 -1.55
N SER A 59 -12.34 -5.30 -1.36
CA SER A 59 -13.35 -6.24 -0.82
C SER A 59 -13.71 -5.97 0.65
N GLY A 60 -12.86 -5.26 1.40
CA GLY A 60 -13.05 -5.02 2.83
C GLY A 60 -12.95 -6.27 3.71
N THR A 61 -12.67 -7.44 3.12
CA THR A 61 -12.62 -8.74 3.82
C THR A 61 -11.29 -9.02 4.53
N CYS A 62 -10.27 -8.17 4.31
CA CYS A 62 -9.03 -8.23 5.07
C CYS A 62 -9.30 -8.00 6.57
N GLY A 63 -9.02 -9.01 7.38
CA GLY A 63 -9.18 -8.90 8.83
C GLY A 63 -8.26 -7.83 9.43
N ARG A 64 -8.78 -7.10 10.41
CA ARG A 64 -8.02 -6.08 11.15
C ARG A 64 -6.99 -6.72 12.09
N ASP A 65 -5.97 -5.95 12.44
CA ASP A 65 -5.08 -6.28 13.57
C ASP A 65 -5.80 -6.05 14.90
N LYS A 66 -5.29 -6.64 15.98
CA LYS A 66 -5.77 -6.36 17.34
C LYS A 66 -5.33 -4.96 17.74
N ASP A 67 -6.27 -4.09 18.12
CA ASP A 67 -5.96 -2.75 18.60
C ASP A 67 -5.30 -2.79 19.99
N GLY A 68 -3.97 -2.74 20.00
CA GLY A 68 -3.21 -2.28 21.15
C GLY A 68 -3.15 -0.75 21.20
N SER A 69 -3.04 -0.20 22.43
CA SER A 69 -2.94 1.23 22.71
C SER A 69 -1.94 1.92 21.78
N PRO A 70 -2.34 2.95 21.02
CA PRO A 70 -1.47 3.56 20.03
C PRO A 70 -0.35 4.36 20.72
N SER A 71 0.90 4.01 20.41
CA SER A 71 2.05 4.84 20.77
C SER A 71 1.99 6.18 20.04
N GLU A 72 2.62 7.21 20.61
CA GLU A 72 2.70 8.55 20.00
C GLU A 72 3.20 8.48 18.54
N GLN A 73 4.16 7.59 18.27
CA GLN A 73 4.72 7.35 16.95
C GLN A 73 3.72 6.67 15.98
N LYS A 74 2.87 5.75 16.47
CA LYS A 74 1.75 5.18 15.70
C LYS A 74 0.71 6.27 15.37
N THR A 75 0.43 7.17 16.31
CA THR A 75 -0.52 8.28 16.13
C THR A 75 -0.03 9.28 15.07
N LYS A 76 1.25 9.70 15.13
CA LYS A 76 1.87 10.56 14.11
C LYS A 76 1.86 9.93 12.72
N LEU A 77 2.17 8.62 12.63
CA LEU A 77 2.07 7.88 11.37
C LEU A 77 0.63 7.83 10.85
N LEU A 78 -0.36 7.56 11.70
CA LEU A 78 -1.77 7.52 11.33
C LEU A 78 -2.27 8.85 10.77
N ALA A 79 -1.85 9.98 11.37
CA ALA A 79 -2.17 11.32 10.86
C ALA A 79 -1.60 11.54 9.44
N ALA A 80 -0.30 11.29 9.24
CA ALA A 80 0.33 11.40 7.92
C ALA A 80 -0.30 10.46 6.87
N CYS A 81 -0.71 9.25 7.26
CA CYS A 81 -1.45 8.34 6.39
C CYS A 81 -2.82 8.89 5.99
N LYS A 82 -3.57 9.51 6.91
CA LYS A 82 -4.86 10.14 6.59
C LYS A 82 -4.69 11.33 5.65
N GLU A 83 -3.77 12.25 5.94
CA GLU A 83 -3.49 13.40 5.07
C GLU A 83 -3.13 13.00 3.64
N LEU A 84 -2.32 11.95 3.47
CA LEU A 84 -1.96 11.45 2.15
C LEU A 84 -3.19 10.88 1.41
N LEU A 85 -4.04 10.12 2.10
CA LEU A 85 -5.25 9.57 1.51
C LEU A 85 -6.26 10.66 1.17
N ASP A 86 -6.45 11.65 2.04
CA ASP A 86 -7.38 12.75 1.80
C ASP A 86 -7.00 13.57 0.56
N ARG A 87 -5.69 13.77 0.30
CA ARG A 87 -5.19 14.35 -0.97
C ARG A 87 -5.42 13.47 -2.20
N MET A 88 -5.64 12.17 -2.03
CA MET A 88 -5.84 11.17 -3.09
C MET A 88 -7.32 10.77 -3.32
N GLY A 89 -8.26 11.34 -2.57
CA GLY A 89 -9.69 10.98 -2.65
C GLY A 89 -10.28 10.31 -1.39
N GLY A 90 -9.55 10.35 -0.26
CA GLY A 90 -10.02 9.94 1.05
C GLY A 90 -9.71 8.49 1.44
N VAL A 91 -9.87 8.19 2.73
CA VAL A 91 -9.57 6.88 3.33
C VAL A 91 -10.30 5.70 2.65
N TYR A 92 -11.45 5.95 2.04
CA TYR A 92 -12.29 4.94 1.37
C TYR A 92 -12.17 4.93 -0.16
N MET A 93 -11.11 5.52 -0.74
CA MET A 93 -10.89 5.45 -2.19
C MET A 93 -10.94 4.01 -2.72
N ILE A 94 -11.55 3.84 -3.89
CA ILE A 94 -11.58 2.58 -4.64
C ILE A 94 -10.23 2.44 -5.35
N VAL A 95 -9.53 1.35 -5.08
CA VAL A 95 -8.24 1.05 -5.72
C VAL A 95 -8.51 0.28 -7.01
N SER A 96 -8.70 0.98 -8.13
CA SER A 96 -8.89 0.33 -9.44
C SER A 96 -7.63 -0.40 -9.91
N GLU A 97 -6.45 0.18 -9.65
CA GLU A 97 -5.16 -0.43 -9.93
C GLU A 97 -4.14 -0.18 -8.81
N ILE A 98 -3.10 -1.04 -8.76
CA ILE A 98 -1.98 -0.84 -7.82
C ILE A 98 -1.13 0.40 -8.16
N HIS A 99 -1.13 0.88 -9.41
CA HIS A 99 -0.23 1.98 -9.79
C HIS A 99 -0.57 3.27 -9.04
N LEU A 100 -1.84 3.44 -8.66
CA LEU A 100 -2.32 4.50 -7.78
C LEU A 100 -1.66 4.45 -6.40
N LEU A 101 -1.19 3.28 -5.96
CA LEU A 101 -0.46 3.10 -4.70
C LEU A 101 1.03 3.46 -4.82
N TYR A 102 1.57 3.54 -6.06
CA TYR A 102 2.99 3.67 -6.40
C TYR A 102 3.27 4.57 -7.63
N PRO A 103 2.67 5.78 -7.74
CA PRO A 103 2.66 6.56 -8.99
C PRO A 103 4.06 6.85 -9.55
N GLU A 104 4.97 7.35 -8.71
CA GLU A 104 6.37 7.66 -9.02
C GLU A 104 7.13 6.51 -9.71
N ARG A 105 6.81 5.25 -9.37
CA ARG A 105 7.54 4.06 -9.85
C ARG A 105 6.81 3.29 -10.94
N PHE A 106 5.55 3.60 -11.20
CA PHE A 106 4.83 3.10 -12.36
C PHE A 106 5.11 3.97 -13.60
N ALA A 107 5.25 5.29 -13.42
CA ALA A 107 5.67 6.21 -14.49
C ALA A 107 7.04 5.84 -15.10
N ALA A 108 7.98 5.40 -14.26
CA ALA A 108 9.31 4.92 -14.68
C ALA A 108 9.28 3.57 -15.45
N ARG A 109 8.11 2.95 -15.62
CA ARG A 109 7.91 1.68 -16.33
C ARG A 109 6.83 1.80 -17.41
N GLN A 110 6.80 2.94 -18.10
CA GLN A 110 6.30 2.95 -19.48
C GLN A 110 7.06 1.88 -20.26
N PRO A 111 6.41 1.08 -21.13
CA PRO A 111 7.15 0.22 -22.04
C PRO A 111 8.08 1.08 -22.89
N GLU A 112 9.25 0.53 -23.24
CA GLU A 112 10.07 1.12 -24.29
C GLU A 112 9.17 1.35 -25.51
N LYS A 113 9.22 2.55 -26.09
CA LYS A 113 8.50 2.82 -27.34
C LYS A 113 9.06 1.85 -28.37
N ASP A 114 8.25 0.86 -28.76
CA ASP A 114 8.54 0.01 -29.90
C ASP A 114 8.89 0.92 -31.07
N THR A 115 10.10 0.72 -31.59
CA THR A 115 10.66 1.60 -32.61
C THR A 115 10.13 1.12 -33.95
N ALA A 116 9.23 1.90 -34.54
CA ALA A 116 8.68 1.73 -35.89
C ALA A 116 8.85 3.03 -36.68
#